data_AF-A0A498P3N9-F1
#
_entry.id   AF-A0A498P3N9-F1
#
_cell.length_a   1.000
_cell.length_b   1.000
_cell.length_c   1.000
_cell.angle_alpha   90.00
_cell.angle_beta   90.00
_cell.angle_gamma   90.00
#
_symmetry.space_group_name_H-M   'P 1'
#
loop_
_entity.id
_entity.type
_entity.pdbx_description
1 polymer ?
#
loop_
_entity_poly.entity_id
_entity_poly.type
_entity_poly.pdbx_seq_one_letter_code
_entity_poly.pdbx_strand_id
1 'polypeptide(L)'
;MSQSLALYGRPKIDGEFKICSMEKKSKQDRYGFLFDKALLVCKKRSGENLELKELIELQHFQLRDEPSGEKDSKKWTHTFLLMDLYGQGGYDLYFKTRELKKKWLEQFEMALSNMCPENGTANGHDFQMHCFEDTTSCKACQMLLRGIFYQGYRCSRCKMAAHKECLGRVPACGRNSEMSGTLKKHVLLFYIEHYTYVDTQAHDKPICTL
;
A
#
# COMPACT_ATOMS: atom_id res chain seq x y z
N MET A 1 16.27 19.25 -6.43
CA MET A 1 15.85 18.56 -7.65
C MET A 1 14.41 18.12 -7.46
N SER A 2 13.47 18.51 -8.33
CA SER A 2 12.07 18.08 -8.24
C SER A 2 11.94 16.66 -8.78
N GLN A 3 11.78 15.69 -7.90
CA GLN A 3 11.54 14.30 -8.30
C GLN A 3 10.10 14.14 -8.81
N SER A 4 9.92 13.42 -9.93
CA SER A 4 8.59 13.21 -10.52
C SER A 4 7.70 12.34 -9.64
N LEU A 5 6.46 12.78 -9.39
CA LEU A 5 5.47 12.02 -8.62
C LEU A 5 5.10 10.68 -9.27
N ALA A 6 5.32 10.54 -10.59
CA ALA A 6 5.11 9.29 -11.32
C ALA A 6 5.95 8.13 -10.78
N LEU A 7 7.03 8.40 -10.05
CA LEU A 7 7.83 7.35 -9.42
C LEU A 7 7.09 6.63 -8.29
N TYR A 8 6.11 7.29 -7.66
CA TYR A 8 5.35 6.75 -6.53
C TYR A 8 4.14 5.91 -6.94
N GLY A 9 3.85 5.79 -8.23
CA GLY A 9 2.71 5.02 -8.73
C GLY A 9 1.45 5.87 -8.95
N ARG A 10 0.29 5.22 -8.88
CA ARG A 10 -1.00 5.88 -9.12
C ARG A 10 -1.50 6.55 -7.84
N PRO A 11 -2.11 7.74 -7.94
CA PRO A 11 -2.83 8.34 -6.81
C PRO A 11 -3.93 7.41 -6.31
N LYS A 12 -4.15 7.38 -4.99
CA LYS A 12 -5.17 6.59 -4.31
C LYS A 12 -6.25 7.44 -3.66
N ILE A 13 -5.81 8.38 -2.83
CA ILE A 13 -6.67 9.31 -2.11
C ILE A 13 -5.84 10.49 -1.66
N ASP A 14 -6.49 11.63 -1.50
CA ASP A 14 -5.93 12.82 -0.91
C ASP A 14 -6.93 13.44 0.07
N GLY A 15 -6.41 14.25 1.00
CA GLY A 15 -7.24 14.95 1.97
C GLY A 15 -6.56 15.27 3.28
N GLU A 16 -7.37 15.84 4.18
CA GLU A 16 -6.94 16.29 5.50
C GLU A 16 -6.94 15.14 6.52
N PHE A 17 -5.87 15.07 7.31
CA PHE A 17 -5.76 14.22 8.48
C PHE A 17 -4.87 14.87 9.54
N LYS A 18 -4.89 14.32 10.75
CA LYS A 18 -3.91 14.65 11.78
C LYS A 18 -2.89 13.53 11.87
N ILE A 19 -1.61 13.87 11.98
CA ILE A 19 -0.52 12.90 12.12
C ILE A 19 0.26 13.14 13.40
N CYS A 20 0.69 12.06 14.03
CA CYS A 20 1.63 12.06 15.16
C CYS A 20 2.81 11.15 14.78
N SER A 21 4.02 11.51 15.19
CA SER A 21 5.19 10.65 15.07
C SER A 21 5.87 10.51 16.42
N MET A 22 6.80 9.55 16.55
CA MET A 22 7.54 9.35 17.80
C MET A 22 8.32 10.60 18.24
N GLU A 23 8.85 11.36 17.29
CA GLU A 23 9.55 12.63 17.52
C GLU A 23 8.58 13.77 17.86
N LYS A 24 7.42 13.81 17.20
CA LYS A 24 6.43 14.88 17.33
C LYS A 24 5.16 14.32 17.95
N LYS A 25 5.17 14.24 19.29
CA LYS A 25 4.07 13.69 20.09
C LYS A 25 2.75 14.46 20.00
N SER A 26 2.74 15.67 19.44
CA SER A 26 1.51 16.46 19.26
C SER A 26 0.86 16.19 17.90
N LYS A 27 -0.47 16.05 17.88
CA LYS A 27 -1.25 15.87 16.65
C LYS A 27 -1.09 17.08 15.73
N GLN A 28 -0.58 16.86 14.52
CA GLN A 28 -0.33 17.91 13.55
C GLN A 28 -1.34 17.87 12.41
N ASP A 29 -2.00 19.00 12.13
CA ASP A 29 -2.88 19.14 10.97
C ASP A 29 -2.06 19.11 9.66
N ARG A 30 -2.39 18.17 8.78
CA ARG A 30 -1.72 17.95 7.50
C ARG A 30 -2.73 17.64 6.41
N TYR A 31 -2.27 17.84 5.19
CA TYR A 31 -2.94 17.39 3.98
C TYR A 31 -2.02 16.36 3.34
N GLY A 32 -2.52 15.20 2.94
CA GLY A 32 -1.65 14.24 2.27
C GLY A 32 -2.21 13.66 0.99
N PHE A 33 -1.30 13.10 0.22
CA PHE A 33 -1.55 12.45 -1.06
C PHE A 33 -0.97 11.05 -0.98
N LEU A 34 -1.84 10.05 -0.99
CA LEU A 34 -1.46 8.66 -1.01
C LEU A 34 -1.30 8.19 -2.46
N PHE A 35 -0.15 7.56 -2.74
CA PHE A 35 0.14 6.86 -3.98
C PHE A 35 0.40 5.38 -3.68
N ASP A 36 0.54 4.56 -4.73
CA ASP A 36 0.89 3.13 -4.55
C ASP A 36 2.12 2.90 -3.67
N LYS A 37 3.16 3.75 -3.74
CA LYS A 37 4.44 3.54 -3.06
C LYS A 37 4.76 4.53 -1.94
N ALA A 38 4.04 5.64 -1.83
CA ALA A 38 4.37 6.68 -0.86
C ALA A 38 3.14 7.47 -0.41
N LEU A 39 3.18 7.96 0.83
CA LEU A 39 2.33 9.03 1.33
C LEU A 39 3.14 10.33 1.39
N LEU A 40 2.69 11.34 0.67
CA LEU A 40 3.25 12.70 0.76
C LEU A 40 2.45 13.48 1.80
N VAL A 41 3.13 13.96 2.85
CA VAL A 41 2.52 14.71 3.95
C VAL A 41 2.87 16.19 3.81
N CYS A 42 1.87 17.01 3.54
CA CYS A 42 2.02 18.43 3.24
C CYS A 42 1.38 19.32 4.32
N LYS A 43 1.88 20.55 4.43
CA LYS A 43 1.28 21.63 5.23
C LYS A 43 0.78 22.73 4.29
N LYS A 44 -0.46 23.19 4.47
CA LYS A 44 -1.01 24.33 3.75
C LYS A 44 -0.31 25.62 4.22
N ARG A 45 0.26 26.40 3.29
CA ARG A 45 0.98 27.65 3.61
C ARG A 45 0.06 28.87 3.48
N SER A 46 -0.57 29.03 2.32
CA SER A 46 -1.59 30.04 2.02
C SER A 46 -2.19 29.79 0.64
N GLY A 47 -3.50 30.02 0.46
CA GLY A 47 -4.20 29.69 -0.80
C GLY A 47 -4.07 28.21 -1.15
N GLU A 48 -3.75 27.92 -2.41
CA GLU A 48 -3.52 26.55 -2.93
C GLU A 48 -2.07 26.06 -2.76
N ASN A 49 -1.19 26.82 -2.10
CA ASN A 49 0.20 26.41 -1.92
C ASN A 49 0.34 25.39 -0.78
N LEU A 50 0.82 24.21 -1.15
CA LEU A 50 1.17 23.11 -0.24
C LEU A 50 2.69 22.96 -0.15
N GLU A 51 3.19 22.83 1.07
CA GLU A 51 4.60 22.58 1.35
C GLU A 51 4.78 21.14 1.81
N LEU A 52 5.59 20.36 1.10
CA LEU A 52 5.94 18.99 1.50
C LEU A 52 6.72 19.04 2.82
N LYS A 53 6.24 18.32 3.84
CA LYS A 53 6.89 18.21 5.15
C LYS A 53 7.54 16.87 5.36
N GLU A 54 6.87 15.79 4.97
CA GLU A 54 7.39 14.43 5.09
C GLU A 54 6.99 13.59 3.88
N LEU A 55 7.90 12.70 3.47
CA LEU A 55 7.68 11.69 2.44
C LEU A 55 7.80 10.32 3.11
N ILE A 56 6.70 9.58 3.19
CA ILE A 56 6.63 8.28 3.85
C ILE A 56 6.60 7.21 2.77
N GLU A 57 7.71 6.47 2.61
CA GLU A 57 7.81 5.38 1.64
C GLU A 57 7.18 4.09 2.19
N LEU A 58 6.07 3.65 1.60
CA LEU A 58 5.24 2.56 2.14
C LEU A 58 5.95 1.20 2.19
N GLN A 59 7.03 1.02 1.41
CA GLN A 59 7.83 -0.21 1.42
C GLN A 59 8.49 -0.51 2.78
N HIS A 60 8.63 0.49 3.65
CA HIS A 60 9.25 0.36 4.96
C HIS A 60 8.24 0.26 6.10
N PHE A 61 6.94 0.32 5.81
CA PHE A 61 5.90 0.38 6.82
C PHE A 61 4.90 -0.77 6.69
N GLN A 62 4.36 -1.19 7.82
CA GLN A 62 3.17 -2.04 7.89
C GLN A 62 2.00 -1.27 8.50
N LEU A 63 0.78 -1.60 8.08
CA LEU A 63 -0.45 -1.05 8.64
C LEU A 63 -0.88 -1.83 9.88
N ARG A 64 -1.37 -1.11 10.89
CA ARG A 64 -2.14 -1.67 11.99
C ARG A 64 -3.40 -0.87 12.19
N ASP A 65 -4.55 -1.52 12.07
CA ASP A 65 -5.81 -0.88 12.40
C ASP A 65 -6.02 -0.83 13.92
N GLU A 66 -6.51 0.31 14.43
CA GLU A 66 -6.93 0.45 15.82
C GLU A 66 -8.46 0.57 15.89
N PRO A 67 -9.17 -0.47 16.37
CA PRO A 67 -10.62 -0.48 16.35
C PRO A 67 -11.18 0.70 17.14
N SER A 68 -12.03 1.50 16.49
CA SER A 68 -12.79 2.55 17.18
C SER A 68 -13.96 1.91 17.92
N GLY A 69 -14.17 2.26 19.20
CA GLY A 69 -15.35 1.81 19.94
C GLY A 69 -16.64 2.23 19.22
N GLU A 70 -17.67 1.37 19.21
CA GLU A 70 -18.90 1.57 18.42
C GLU A 70 -19.64 2.89 18.68
N LYS A 71 -19.45 3.46 19.88
CA LYS A 71 -20.08 4.74 20.30
C LYS A 71 -19.17 5.96 20.17
N ASP A 72 -17.96 5.81 19.64
CA ASP A 72 -17.03 6.92 19.53
C ASP A 72 -17.41 7.81 18.34
N SER A 73 -18.15 8.89 18.63
CA SER A 73 -18.51 9.95 17.66
C SER A 73 -17.56 11.14 17.72
N LYS A 74 -16.49 11.05 18.53
CA LYS A 74 -15.59 12.17 18.74
C LYS A 74 -14.72 12.40 17.51
N LYS A 75 -14.68 13.64 17.03
CA LYS A 75 -13.82 14.00 15.90
C LYS A 75 -12.35 13.78 16.26
N TRP A 76 -11.55 13.30 15.29
CA TRP A 76 -10.10 13.16 15.41
C TRP A 76 -9.62 12.11 16.43
N THR A 77 -10.45 11.11 16.72
CA THR A 77 -10.09 9.93 17.53
C THR A 77 -9.93 8.67 16.71
N HIS A 78 -10.54 8.59 15.53
CA HIS A 78 -10.43 7.43 14.63
C HIS A 78 -9.02 7.33 14.06
N THR A 79 -8.29 6.25 14.35
CA THR A 79 -6.87 6.14 14.02
C THR A 79 -6.49 4.77 13.46
N PHE A 80 -5.40 4.72 12.70
CA PHE A 80 -4.61 3.53 12.40
C PHE A 80 -3.12 3.92 12.37
N LEU A 81 -2.22 2.93 12.46
CA LEU A 81 -0.78 3.16 12.56
C LEU A 81 -0.05 2.67 11.31
N LEU A 82 1.00 3.42 10.95
CA LEU A 82 2.09 2.97 10.09
C LEU A 82 3.29 2.67 10.97
N MET A 83 3.68 1.41 11.09
CA MET A 83 4.82 0.99 11.91
C MET A 83 6.01 0.66 11.02
N ASP A 84 7.16 1.28 11.29
CA ASP A 84 8.39 1.01 10.55
C ASP A 84 8.86 -0.44 10.81
N LEU A 85 9.20 -1.15 9.74
CA LEU A 85 9.59 -2.56 9.80
C LEU A 85 10.95 -2.79 10.47
N TYR A 86 11.77 -1.75 10.63
CA TYR A 86 13.06 -1.81 11.30
C TYR A 86 12.99 -1.26 12.74
N GLY A 87 11.80 -0.93 13.22
CA GLY A 87 11.61 -0.37 14.56
C GLY A 87 12.13 1.05 14.73
N GLN A 88 12.34 1.80 13.62
CA GLN A 88 12.80 3.19 13.69
C GLN A 88 11.70 4.17 14.15
N GLY A 89 10.46 3.69 14.28
CA GLY A 89 9.34 4.48 14.78
C GLY A 89 8.05 4.16 14.02
N GLY A 90 7.16 5.14 13.97
CA GLY A 90 5.89 5.00 13.28
C GLY A 90 5.10 6.30 13.27
N TYR A 91 3.96 6.23 12.58
CA TYR A 91 3.02 7.31 12.44
C TYR A 91 1.64 6.87 12.87
N ASP A 92 0.99 7.68 13.70
CA ASP A 92 -0.43 7.56 13.96
C ASP A 92 -1.17 8.52 13.05
N LEU A 93 -2.13 8.01 12.28
CA LEU A 93 -2.96 8.78 11.37
C LEU A 93 -4.38 8.88 11.95
N TYR A 94 -4.78 10.10 12.31
CA TYR A 94 -6.08 10.40 12.92
C TYR A 94 -7.01 11.09 11.94
N PHE A 95 -8.26 10.61 11.89
CA PHE A 95 -9.28 11.06 10.95
C PHE A 95 -10.48 11.67 11.67
N LYS A 96 -11.13 12.62 10.98
CA LYS A 96 -12.28 13.36 11.52
C LYS A 96 -13.49 12.48 11.78
N THR A 97 -13.71 11.44 10.96
CA THR A 97 -14.82 10.49 11.09
C THR A 97 -14.37 9.06 10.83
N ARG A 98 -15.15 8.09 11.30
CA ARG A 98 -14.91 6.66 11.07
C ARG A 98 -14.90 6.31 9.58
N GLU A 99 -15.77 6.96 8.80
CA GLU A 99 -15.88 6.75 7.35
C GLU A 99 -14.64 7.23 6.62
N LEU A 100 -14.05 8.36 7.05
CA LEU A 100 -12.78 8.85 6.50
C LEU A 100 -11.65 7.89 6.85
N LYS A 101 -11.55 7.45 8.11
CA LYS A 101 -10.57 6.44 8.52
C LYS A 101 -10.67 5.19 7.63
N LYS A 102 -11.88 4.64 7.48
CA LYS A 102 -12.15 3.44 6.67
C LYS A 102 -11.72 3.64 5.21
N LYS A 103 -12.13 4.76 4.59
CA LYS A 103 -11.72 5.08 3.21
C LYS A 103 -10.21 5.14 3.05
N TRP A 104 -9.51 5.81 3.97
CA TRP A 104 -8.05 5.89 3.90
C TRP A 104 -7.40 4.53 4.10
N LEU A 105 -7.84 3.75 5.09
CA LEU A 105 -7.32 2.41 5.36
C LEU A 105 -7.45 1.49 4.14
N GLU A 106 -8.63 1.43 3.52
CA GLU A 106 -8.88 0.65 2.28
C GLU A 106 -7.93 1.07 1.13
N GLN A 107 -7.64 2.36 1.01
CA GLN A 107 -6.73 2.87 -0.02
C GLN A 107 -5.26 2.55 0.26
N PHE A 108 -4.86 2.53 1.54
CA PHE A 108 -3.56 2.05 1.97
C PHE A 108 -3.39 0.55 1.72
N GLU A 109 -4.39 -0.26 2.06
CA GLU A 109 -4.41 -1.70 1.75
C GLU A 109 -4.31 -1.95 0.24
N MET A 110 -5.05 -1.19 -0.56
CA MET A 110 -4.98 -1.25 -2.02
C MET A 110 -3.58 -0.89 -2.55
N ALA A 111 -2.93 0.14 -1.99
CA ALA A 111 -1.56 0.52 -2.35
C ALA A 111 -0.57 -0.60 -2.04
N LEU A 112 -0.61 -1.15 -0.82
CA LEU A 112 0.24 -2.26 -0.39
C LEU A 112 0.01 -3.51 -1.24
N SER A 113 -1.26 -3.85 -1.55
CA SER A 113 -1.63 -4.94 -2.45
C SER A 113 -1.06 -4.76 -3.86
N ASN A 114 -0.89 -3.52 -4.34
CA ASN A 114 -0.23 -3.29 -5.62
C ASN A 114 1.28 -3.47 -5.53
N MET A 115 1.91 -2.98 -4.45
CA MET A 115 3.35 -3.15 -4.23
C MET A 115 3.73 -4.63 -4.05
N CYS A 116 2.89 -5.35 -3.31
CA CYS A 116 3.08 -6.73 -2.87
C CYS A 116 1.84 -7.55 -3.29
N PRO A 117 1.70 -7.86 -4.59
CA PRO A 117 0.52 -8.56 -5.09
C PRO A 117 0.51 -10.02 -4.64
N GLU A 118 -0.71 -10.57 -4.56
CA GLU A 118 -0.90 -12.01 -4.42
C GLU A 118 -0.15 -12.75 -5.55
N ASN A 119 0.53 -13.85 -5.21
CA ASN A 119 1.36 -14.61 -6.16
C ASN A 119 2.56 -13.84 -6.75
N GLY A 120 2.96 -12.70 -6.16
CA GLY A 120 4.12 -11.92 -6.59
C GLY A 120 5.44 -12.71 -6.58
N THR A 121 5.53 -13.75 -5.76
CA THR A 121 6.69 -14.66 -5.69
C THR A 121 6.38 -16.09 -6.13
N ALA A 122 5.21 -16.33 -6.73
CA ALA A 122 4.82 -17.66 -7.18
C ALA A 122 5.81 -18.20 -8.22
N ASN A 123 5.97 -19.52 -8.26
CA ASN A 123 6.81 -20.23 -9.24
C ASN A 123 8.27 -19.70 -9.33
N GLY A 124 8.80 -19.17 -8.23
CA GLY A 124 10.18 -18.67 -8.14
C GLY A 124 10.42 -17.27 -8.71
N HIS A 125 9.37 -16.52 -9.03
CA HIS A 125 9.48 -15.14 -9.52
C HIS A 125 9.70 -14.11 -8.39
N ASP A 126 9.99 -12.87 -8.78
CA ASP A 126 9.93 -11.67 -7.94
C ASP A 126 9.30 -10.55 -8.78
N PHE A 127 7.98 -10.56 -8.87
CA PHE A 127 7.21 -9.60 -9.65
C PHE A 127 7.12 -8.25 -8.96
N GLN A 128 7.40 -7.20 -9.71
CA GLN A 128 7.38 -5.82 -9.23
C GLN A 128 6.54 -4.98 -10.17
N MET A 129 5.75 -4.05 -9.61
CA MET A 129 5.02 -3.07 -10.41
C MET A 129 5.97 -2.38 -11.40
N HIS A 130 5.59 -2.34 -12.68
CA HIS A 130 6.46 -1.83 -13.73
C HIS A 130 5.68 -0.98 -14.74
N CYS A 131 6.29 0.12 -15.16
CA CYS A 131 5.83 0.90 -16.31
C CYS A 131 6.55 0.37 -17.55
N PHE A 132 5.79 -0.21 -18.48
CA PHE A 132 6.31 -0.67 -19.75
C PHE A 132 6.23 0.48 -20.76
N GLU A 133 7.35 0.81 -21.39
CA GLU A 133 7.43 1.86 -22.42
C GLU A 133 6.87 1.34 -23.76
N ASP A 134 7.06 0.06 -24.03
CA ASP A 134 6.61 -0.61 -25.24
C ASP A 134 5.34 -1.45 -25.03
N THR A 135 4.61 -1.67 -26.13
CA THR A 135 3.47 -2.59 -26.16
C THR A 135 3.91 -3.99 -25.72
N THR A 136 3.39 -4.44 -24.58
CA THR A 136 3.84 -5.67 -23.92
C THR A 136 2.68 -6.63 -23.68
N SER A 137 2.85 -7.91 -24.00
CA SER A 137 1.87 -8.97 -23.73
C SER A 137 2.17 -9.72 -22.43
N CYS A 138 1.11 -10.10 -21.73
CA CYS A 138 1.19 -10.93 -20.53
C CYS A 138 1.64 -12.35 -20.86
N LYS A 139 2.63 -12.86 -20.11
CA LYS A 139 3.21 -14.18 -20.35
C LYS A 139 2.27 -15.35 -19.99
N ALA A 140 1.24 -15.10 -19.19
CA ALA A 140 0.23 -16.10 -18.85
C ALA A 140 -0.90 -16.14 -19.90
N CYS A 141 -1.64 -15.04 -20.08
CA CYS A 141 -2.85 -15.02 -20.92
C CYS A 141 -2.61 -14.59 -22.39
N GLN A 142 -1.38 -14.18 -22.74
CA GLN A 142 -1.00 -13.64 -24.06
C GLN A 142 -1.73 -12.35 -24.48
N MET A 143 -2.60 -11.77 -23.64
CA MET A 143 -3.24 -10.49 -23.90
C MET A 143 -2.33 -9.31 -23.55
N LEU A 144 -2.59 -8.15 -24.15
CA LEU A 144 -1.85 -6.91 -23.90
C LEU A 144 -1.99 -6.41 -22.45
N LEU A 145 -0.90 -5.88 -21.89
CA LEU A 145 -0.92 -5.07 -20.68
C LEU A 145 -1.49 -3.69 -21.03
N ARG A 146 -2.71 -3.39 -20.58
CA ARG A 146 -3.44 -2.17 -20.98
C ARG A 146 -2.98 -0.95 -20.18
N GLY A 147 -3.02 0.22 -20.83
CA GLY A 147 -2.68 1.51 -20.24
C GLY A 147 -1.27 1.99 -20.57
N ILE A 148 -0.95 3.20 -20.13
CA ILE A 148 0.33 3.88 -20.42
C ILE A 148 1.24 4.00 -19.19
N PHE A 149 0.78 3.53 -18.03
CA PHE A 149 1.47 3.72 -16.75
C PHE A 149 1.15 2.58 -15.80
N TYR A 150 2.19 1.94 -15.24
CA TYR A 150 2.11 0.78 -14.33
C TYR A 150 1.14 -0.33 -14.78
N GLN A 151 1.19 -0.69 -16.06
CA GLN A 151 0.23 -1.59 -16.74
C GLN A 151 0.17 -3.00 -16.14
N GLY A 152 1.24 -3.42 -15.46
CA GLY A 152 1.33 -4.72 -14.84
C GLY A 152 2.62 -4.87 -14.07
N TYR A 153 3.11 -6.10 -14.04
CA TYR A 153 4.24 -6.50 -13.24
C TYR A 153 5.34 -7.09 -14.11
N ARG A 154 6.58 -6.86 -13.71
CA ARG A 154 7.77 -7.45 -14.32
C ARG A 154 8.57 -8.21 -13.27
N CYS A 155 8.90 -9.46 -13.55
CA CYS A 155 9.79 -10.22 -12.70
C CYS A 155 11.20 -9.61 -12.75
N SER A 156 11.78 -9.26 -11.60
CA SER A 156 13.13 -8.69 -11.52
C SER A 156 14.21 -9.65 -12.04
N ARG A 157 13.96 -10.97 -11.93
CA ARG A 157 14.89 -12.06 -12.28
C ARG A 157 14.86 -12.40 -13.77
N CYS A 158 13.71 -12.86 -14.26
CA CYS A 158 13.53 -13.38 -15.63
C CYS A 158 12.96 -12.34 -16.61
N LYS A 159 12.58 -11.15 -16.12
CA LYS A 159 12.01 -10.05 -16.92
C LYS A 159 10.66 -10.33 -17.58
N MET A 160 10.02 -11.47 -17.30
CA MET A 160 8.67 -11.78 -17.76
C MET A 160 7.66 -10.75 -17.25
N ALA A 161 6.69 -10.43 -18.09
CA ALA A 161 5.64 -9.46 -17.84
C ALA A 161 4.29 -10.14 -17.63
N ALA A 162 3.47 -9.67 -16.69
CA ALA A 162 2.14 -10.24 -16.43
C ALA A 162 1.17 -9.23 -15.79
N HIS A 163 -0.13 -9.46 -15.95
CA HIS A 163 -1.18 -8.78 -15.18
C HIS A 163 -1.15 -9.21 -13.70
N LYS A 164 -1.78 -8.43 -12.81
CA LYS A 164 -1.84 -8.72 -11.37
C LYS A 164 -2.49 -10.08 -11.07
N GLU A 165 -3.60 -10.35 -11.74
CA GLU A 165 -4.39 -11.58 -11.67
C GLU A 165 -3.78 -12.76 -12.45
N CYS A 166 -2.68 -12.53 -13.15
CA CYS A 166 -2.00 -13.55 -13.96
C CYS A 166 -0.75 -14.12 -13.28
N LEU A 167 -0.27 -13.52 -12.18
CA LEU A 167 1.03 -13.82 -11.59
C LEU A 167 1.22 -15.30 -11.24
N GLY A 168 0.22 -15.93 -10.61
CA GLY A 168 0.26 -17.35 -10.24
C GLY A 168 0.24 -18.33 -11.42
N ARG A 169 -0.19 -17.87 -12.61
CA ARG A 169 -0.28 -18.67 -13.84
C ARG A 169 0.94 -18.54 -14.74
N VAL A 170 1.90 -17.68 -14.40
CA VAL A 170 3.14 -17.54 -15.19
C VAL A 170 3.99 -18.80 -14.99
N PRO A 171 4.51 -19.42 -16.07
CA PRO A 171 5.43 -20.56 -15.97
C PRO A 171 6.62 -20.28 -15.05
N ALA A 172 7.24 -21.34 -14.53
CA ALA A 172 8.34 -21.21 -13.56
C ALA A 172 9.47 -20.28 -14.01
N CYS A 173 10.04 -19.56 -13.04
CA CYS A 173 11.14 -18.65 -13.28
C CYS A 173 12.39 -19.45 -13.71
N GLY A 174 12.83 -19.26 -14.96
CA GLY A 174 14.00 -19.97 -15.51
C GLY A 174 15.37 -19.52 -15.00
N ARG A 175 15.44 -18.70 -13.93
CA ARG A 175 16.71 -18.27 -13.32
C ARG A 175 16.69 -18.59 -11.82
N ASN A 176 17.43 -19.63 -11.44
CA ASN A 176 17.80 -19.86 -10.05
C ASN A 176 18.93 -18.90 -9.68
N SER A 177 18.61 -17.89 -8.87
CA SER A 177 19.62 -17.12 -8.15
C SER A 177 19.05 -16.67 -6.82
N GLU A 178 19.86 -16.86 -5.79
CA GLU A 178 19.56 -16.73 -4.37
C GLU A 178 19.07 -15.32 -3.98
N MET A 179 18.19 -15.32 -2.97
CA MET A 179 17.90 -14.26 -1.99
C MET A 179 18.03 -12.77 -2.42
N SER A 180 16.94 -12.16 -2.93
CA SER A 180 16.80 -10.68 -2.97
C SER A 180 15.53 -10.17 -2.24
N GLY A 181 14.81 -11.05 -1.53
CA GLY A 181 13.44 -10.80 -1.12
C GLY A 181 13.17 -10.47 0.34
N THR A 182 14.16 -10.39 1.24
CA THR A 182 13.89 -10.43 2.70
C THR A 182 12.92 -9.34 3.17
N LEU A 183 13.06 -8.11 2.67
CA LEU A 183 12.21 -6.99 3.05
C LEU A 183 10.80 -7.04 2.46
N LYS A 184 10.71 -7.35 1.16
CA LYS A 184 9.41 -7.56 0.51
C LYS A 184 8.67 -8.76 1.08
N LYS A 185 9.39 -9.81 1.49
CA LYS A 185 8.84 -10.96 2.20
C LYS A 185 8.28 -10.54 3.55
N HIS A 186 8.95 -9.69 4.33
CA HIS A 186 8.38 -9.19 5.57
C HIS A 186 7.11 -8.38 5.33
N VAL A 187 7.13 -7.39 4.42
CA VAL A 187 5.93 -6.61 4.07
C VAL A 187 4.79 -7.52 3.61
N LEU A 188 5.07 -8.47 2.72
CA LEU A 188 4.09 -9.42 2.17
C LEU A 188 3.55 -10.38 3.25
N LEU A 189 4.41 -10.90 4.13
CA LEU A 189 4.01 -11.77 5.24
C LEU A 189 3.08 -11.03 6.19
N PHE A 190 3.43 -9.81 6.61
CA PHE A 190 2.57 -9.00 7.49
C PHE A 190 1.26 -8.59 6.80
N TYR A 191 1.29 -8.28 5.49
CA TYR A 191 0.08 -8.01 4.72
C TYR A 191 -0.81 -9.26 4.61
N ILE A 192 -0.25 -10.43 4.34
CA ILE A 192 -0.99 -11.70 4.29
C ILE A 192 -1.58 -12.02 5.66
N GLU A 193 -0.80 -11.91 6.74
CA GLU A 193 -1.29 -12.12 8.11
C GLU A 193 -2.42 -11.16 8.49
N HIS A 194 -2.33 -9.87 8.08
CA HIS A 194 -3.40 -8.91 8.31
C HIS A 194 -4.64 -9.23 7.46
N TYR A 195 -4.46 -9.59 6.19
CA TYR A 195 -5.58 -9.96 5.32
C TYR A 195 -6.30 -11.22 5.80
N THR A 196 -5.55 -12.27 6.22
CA THR A 196 -6.15 -13.48 6.80
C THR A 196 -6.83 -13.18 8.13
N TYR A 197 -6.27 -12.31 8.97
CA TYR A 197 -6.91 -11.87 10.22
C TYR A 197 -8.24 -11.14 9.96
N VAL A 198 -8.28 -10.21 9.01
CA VAL A 198 -9.51 -9.48 8.63
C VAL A 198 -10.56 -10.44 8.05
N ASP A 199 -10.16 -11.44 7.25
CA ASP A 199 -11.08 -12.43 6.66
C ASP A 199 -11.67 -13.37 7.74
N THR A 200 -10.87 -13.76 8.74
CA THR A 200 -11.38 -14.51 9.89
C THR A 200 -12.43 -13.74 10.71
N GLN A 201 -12.32 -12.41 10.81
CA GLN A 201 -13.33 -11.58 11.48
C GLN A 201 -14.57 -11.31 10.62
N ALA A 202 -14.44 -11.35 9.29
CA ALA A 202 -15.57 -11.19 8.36
C ALA A 202 -16.50 -12.43 8.35
N HIS A 203 -15.96 -13.61 8.69
CA HIS A 203 -16.70 -14.87 8.73
C HIS A 203 -17.32 -15.25 10.09
N ASP A 204 -17.02 -14.53 11.17
CA ASP A 204 -17.66 -14.69 12.49
C ASP A 204 -18.93 -13.82 12.66
N LYS A 205 -19.84 -13.86 11.66
CA LYS A 205 -21.25 -13.55 11.95
C LYS A 205 -21.91 -14.84 12.41
N PRO A 206 -22.48 -14.90 13.63
CA PRO A 206 -23.25 -16.06 14.04
C PRO A 206 -24.39 -16.22 13.03
N ILE A 207 -24.42 -17.38 12.37
CA ILE A 207 -25.62 -17.86 11.71
C ILE A 207 -26.66 -17.94 12.83
N CYS A 208 -27.60 -16.99 12.86
CA CYS A 208 -28.85 -17.19 13.59
C CYS A 208 -29.53 -18.42 12.99
N THR A 209 -29.33 -19.56 13.62
CA THR A 209 -30.20 -20.72 13.45
C THR A 209 -31.51 -20.39 14.16
N LEU A 210 -32.58 -20.32 13.37
CA LEU A 210 -33.98 -20.36 13.81
C LEU A 210 -34.26 -21.61 14.64
#